data_AF-A0A250FNV8-F1
#
_entry.id   AF-A0A250FNV8-F1
#
_cell.length_a   1.000
_cell.length_b   1.000
_cell.length_c   1.000
_cell.angle_alpha   90.00
_cell.angle_beta   90.00
_cell.angle_gamma   90.00
#
_symmetry.space_group_name_H-M   'P 1'
#
loop_
_entity.id
_entity.type
_entity.pdbx_description
1 polymer ?
#
loop_
_entity_poly.entity_id
_entity_poly.type
_entity_poly.pdbx_seq_one_letter_code
_entity_poly.pdbx_strand_id
1 'polypeptide(L)'
;MKNNILLLFIFFYNYLLYAQQDTIIINKSDIIPIEQDIYTQDPRTGSYRTRYYAQKGSIDSLNGFYKVIEDETHFYTCHFQRGIKSLNKEPYYNFVKYYKKNKETSTYQVYKIDLYFPYFFTNRIYYTTDSFDCREKKIKISQLNIWSEQIERTFYIKQRIKGENIEWIFYKYMKGIIPFSKKNVCN
;
A
#
# COMPACT_ATOMS: atom_id res chain seq x y z
N MET A 1 -6.77 42.54 -3.66
CA MET A 1 -7.38 41.27 -4.14
C MET A 1 -6.59 40.56 -5.25
N LYS A 2 -5.31 40.88 -5.52
CA LYS A 2 -4.50 40.19 -6.55
C LYS A 2 -3.63 39.02 -6.03
N ASN A 3 -3.30 38.96 -4.74
CA ASN A 3 -2.38 37.94 -4.20
C ASN A 3 -3.06 36.62 -3.77
N ASN A 4 -4.36 36.63 -3.43
CA ASN A 4 -5.05 35.42 -2.95
C ASN A 4 -5.37 34.43 -4.08
N ILE A 5 -5.50 34.92 -5.32
CA ILE A 5 -5.74 34.09 -6.50
C ILE A 5 -4.48 33.30 -6.86
N LEU A 6 -3.29 33.91 -6.73
CA LEU A 6 -2.01 33.28 -7.02
C LEU A 6 -1.71 32.09 -6.08
N LEU A 7 -2.00 32.24 -4.78
CA LEU A 7 -1.88 31.17 -3.79
C LEU A 7 -2.82 30.00 -4.10
N LEU A 8 -4.06 30.29 -4.51
CA LEU A 8 -5.02 29.27 -4.91
C LEU A 8 -4.53 28.48 -6.14
N PHE A 9 -3.97 29.16 -7.14
CA PHE A 9 -3.36 28.49 -8.30
C PHE A 9 -2.14 27.65 -7.92
N ILE A 10 -1.28 28.10 -7.01
CA ILE A 10 -0.13 27.31 -6.52
C ILE A 10 -0.60 26.05 -5.77
N PHE A 11 -1.65 26.16 -4.94
CA PHE A 11 -2.24 25.02 -4.25
C PHE A 11 -2.87 24.02 -5.23
N PHE A 12 -3.58 24.49 -6.25
CA PHE A 12 -4.13 23.63 -7.30
C PHE A 12 -3.05 22.98 -8.17
N TYR A 13 -1.96 23.69 -8.49
CA TYR A 13 -0.85 23.16 -9.27
C TYR A 13 -0.10 22.06 -8.52
N ASN A 14 0.14 22.23 -7.21
CA ASN A 14 0.74 21.19 -6.36
C ASN A 14 -0.19 19.97 -6.24
N TYR A 15 -1.51 20.15 -6.16
CA TYR A 15 -2.46 19.04 -6.10
C TYR A 15 -2.51 18.26 -7.43
N LEU A 16 -2.45 18.95 -8.57
CA LEU A 16 -2.39 18.34 -9.90
C LEU A 16 -1.06 17.61 -10.15
N LEU A 17 0.06 18.17 -9.70
CA LEU A 17 1.37 17.50 -9.77
C LEU A 17 1.43 16.24 -8.87
N TYR A 18 0.78 16.27 -7.70
CA TYR A 18 0.64 15.09 -6.84
C TYR A 18 -0.24 14.00 -7.46
N ALA A 19 -1.17 14.37 -8.34
CA ALA A 19 -2.04 13.45 -9.08
C ALA A 19 -1.33 12.79 -10.28
N GLN A 20 -0.12 13.24 -10.63
CA GLN A 20 0.66 12.79 -11.78
C GLN A 20 1.98 12.15 -11.33
N GLN A 21 1.97 11.38 -10.26
CA GLN A 21 3.12 10.56 -9.90
C GLN A 21 3.28 9.49 -11.01
N ASP A 22 4.34 9.61 -11.80
CA ASP A 22 4.64 8.68 -12.89
C ASP A 22 4.54 7.24 -12.38
N THR A 23 3.57 6.50 -12.93
CA THR A 23 3.37 5.11 -12.54
C THR A 23 4.41 4.25 -13.25
N ILE A 24 5.35 3.71 -12.48
CA ILE A 24 6.40 2.85 -13.03
C ILE A 24 5.82 1.43 -13.19
N ILE A 25 5.96 0.85 -14.38
CA ILE A 25 5.51 -0.52 -14.65
C ILE A 25 6.70 -1.47 -14.47
N ILE A 26 6.53 -2.53 -13.69
CA ILE A 26 7.57 -3.53 -13.43
C ILE A 26 6.95 -4.93 -13.29
N ASN A 27 7.66 -5.99 -13.68
CA ASN A 27 7.21 -7.35 -13.40
C ASN A 27 7.57 -7.76 -11.98
N LYS A 28 6.69 -8.52 -11.33
CA LYS A 28 6.94 -9.05 -9.98
C LYS A 28 8.21 -9.90 -9.92
N SER A 29 8.54 -10.64 -10.98
CA SER A 29 9.76 -11.45 -11.11
C SER A 29 11.05 -10.63 -11.08
N ASP A 30 10.95 -9.32 -11.39
CA ASP A 30 12.08 -8.40 -11.42
C ASP A 30 12.25 -7.66 -10.09
N ILE A 31 11.36 -7.89 -9.11
CA ILE A 31 11.47 -7.34 -7.77
C ILE A 31 12.09 -8.41 -6.86
N ILE A 32 13.21 -8.07 -6.22
CA ILE A 32 13.89 -8.94 -5.26
C ILE A 32 13.97 -8.31 -3.87
N PRO A 33 13.84 -9.09 -2.79
CA PRO A 33 14.18 -8.62 -1.45
C PRO A 33 15.71 -8.61 -1.30
N ILE A 34 16.25 -7.48 -0.86
CA ILE A 34 17.64 -7.33 -0.43
C ILE A 34 17.68 -7.24 1.08
N GLU A 35 18.61 -7.96 1.69
CA GLU A 35 18.91 -7.90 3.12
C GLU A 35 20.35 -7.41 3.30
N GLN A 36 20.51 -6.33 4.06
CA GLN A 36 21.79 -5.67 4.25
C GLN A 36 22.03 -5.37 5.72
N ASP A 37 23.17 -5.82 6.22
CA ASP A 37 23.65 -5.49 7.55
C ASP A 37 24.31 -4.11 7.52
N ILE A 38 23.78 -3.19 8.30
CA ILE A 38 24.30 -1.84 8.48
C ILE A 38 25.05 -1.79 9.80
N TYR A 39 26.36 -1.65 9.68
CA TYR A 39 27.25 -1.45 10.82
C TYR A 39 27.30 0.04 11.15
N THR A 40 26.82 0.41 12.33
CA THR A 40 26.96 1.80 12.80
C THR A 40 28.21 1.94 13.65
N GLN A 41 28.83 3.11 13.59
CA GLN A 41 29.94 3.47 14.49
C GLN A 41 29.44 3.85 15.90
N ASP A 42 28.12 3.93 16.12
CA ASP A 42 27.52 4.23 17.42
C ASP A 42 27.40 2.94 18.26
N PRO A 43 28.12 2.83 19.38
CA PRO A 43 28.09 1.63 20.23
C PRO A 43 26.72 1.37 20.87
N ARG A 44 25.81 2.34 20.95
CA ARG A 44 24.43 2.12 21.44
C ARG A 44 23.51 1.50 20.40
N THR A 45 23.77 1.78 19.12
CA THR A 45 22.94 1.29 18.00
C THR A 45 23.50 -0.03 17.45
N GLY A 46 24.82 -0.24 17.51
CA GLY A 46 25.48 -1.48 17.08
C GLY A 46 25.29 -1.77 15.58
N SER A 47 25.20 -3.04 15.22
CA SER A 47 24.82 -3.48 13.87
C SER A 47 23.31 -3.74 13.79
N TYR A 48 22.65 -3.24 12.76
CA TYR A 48 21.25 -3.55 12.50
C TYR A 48 21.04 -4.00 11.06
N ARG A 49 20.05 -4.87 10.87
CA ARG A 49 19.74 -5.50 9.59
C ARG A 49 18.55 -4.81 8.94
N THR A 50 18.75 -4.37 7.71
CA THR A 50 17.69 -3.76 6.89
C THR A 50 17.25 -4.72 5.81
N ARG A 51 15.96 -4.70 5.50
CA ARG A 51 15.38 -5.46 4.40
C ARG A 51 14.52 -4.53 3.56
N TYR A 52 14.65 -4.60 2.25
CA TYR A 52 13.93 -3.75 1.30
C TYR A 52 13.79 -4.45 -0.05
N TYR A 53 12.85 -3.98 -0.87
CA TYR A 53 12.65 -4.42 -2.24
C TYR A 53 13.44 -3.53 -3.21
N ALA A 54 14.12 -4.16 -4.16
CA ALA A 54 14.88 -3.52 -5.23
C ALA A 54 14.56 -4.19 -6.57
N GLN A 55 14.93 -3.53 -7.66
CA GLN A 55 14.91 -4.17 -8.98
C GLN A 55 16.09 -5.13 -9.11
N LYS A 56 15.87 -6.30 -9.73
CA LYS A 56 16.92 -7.29 -9.99
C LYS A 56 18.08 -6.66 -10.75
N GLY A 57 19.29 -6.84 -10.22
CA GLY A 57 20.51 -6.23 -10.76
C GLY A 57 20.80 -4.81 -10.25
N SER A 58 19.94 -4.24 -9.41
CA SER A 58 20.17 -2.98 -8.71
C SER A 58 20.28 -3.21 -7.20
N ILE A 59 21.08 -2.37 -6.54
CA ILE A 59 21.10 -2.25 -5.07
C ILE A 59 20.20 -1.12 -4.58
N ASP A 60 19.66 -0.31 -5.49
CA ASP A 60 18.81 0.82 -5.13
C ASP A 60 17.41 0.33 -4.76
N SER A 61 16.93 0.81 -3.61
CA SER A 61 15.60 0.47 -3.12
C SER A 61 14.52 1.06 -4.02
N LEU A 62 13.46 0.29 -4.31
CA LEU A 62 12.30 0.80 -5.05
C LEU A 62 11.68 2.02 -4.35
N ASN A 63 11.42 3.08 -5.10
CA ASN A 63 10.86 4.30 -4.54
C ASN A 63 9.90 4.96 -5.54
N GLY A 64 8.68 5.29 -5.09
CA GLY A 64 7.62 5.85 -5.95
C GLY A 64 6.40 4.93 -6.12
N PHE A 65 5.50 5.28 -7.03
CA PHE A 65 4.27 4.53 -7.31
C PHE A 65 4.46 3.55 -8.47
N TYR A 66 4.13 2.28 -8.25
CA TYR A 66 4.36 1.20 -9.21
C TYR A 66 3.07 0.47 -9.55
N LYS A 67 2.95 0.07 -10.82
CA LYS A 67 2.08 -1.02 -11.27
C LYS A 67 2.94 -2.26 -11.43
N VAL A 68 2.75 -3.23 -10.55
CA VAL A 68 3.50 -4.48 -10.56
C VAL A 68 2.67 -5.56 -11.26
N ILE A 69 3.19 -6.08 -12.37
CA ILE A 69 2.56 -7.15 -13.15
C ILE A 69 2.91 -8.50 -12.50
N GLU A 70 1.91 -9.26 -12.07
CA GLU A 70 2.11 -10.61 -11.54
C GLU A 70 2.07 -11.64 -12.66
N ASP A 71 1.10 -11.50 -13.57
CA ASP A 71 0.94 -12.30 -14.78
C ASP A 71 0.05 -11.55 -15.80
N GLU A 72 -0.36 -12.21 -16.88
CA GLU A 72 -1.21 -11.62 -17.94
C GLU A 72 -2.58 -11.13 -17.46
N THR A 73 -3.06 -11.68 -16.34
CA THR A 73 -4.40 -11.46 -15.78
C THR A 73 -4.39 -10.77 -14.42
N HIS A 74 -3.24 -10.68 -13.74
CA HIS A 74 -3.11 -10.10 -12.41
C HIS A 74 -2.04 -9.01 -12.36
N PHE A 75 -2.37 -7.92 -11.67
CA PHE A 75 -1.40 -6.90 -11.29
C PHE A 75 -1.81 -6.27 -9.96
N TYR A 76 -0.89 -5.57 -9.31
CA TYR A 76 -1.23 -4.70 -8.19
C TYR A 76 -0.59 -3.33 -8.33
N THR A 77 -1.18 -2.33 -7.68
CA THR A 77 -0.60 -0.99 -7.60
C THR A 77 -0.12 -0.72 -6.19
N CYS A 78 1.12 -0.27 -6.04
CA CYS A 78 1.76 -0.06 -4.74
C CYS A 78 2.68 1.14 -4.77
N HIS A 79 2.62 1.98 -3.73
CA HIS A 79 3.68 2.95 -3.46
C HIS A 79 4.80 2.29 -2.64
N PHE A 80 6.03 2.32 -3.14
CA PHE A 80 7.21 1.94 -2.36
C PHE A 80 7.88 3.19 -1.81
N GLN A 81 8.24 3.17 -0.53
CA GLN A 81 9.06 4.18 0.11
C GLN A 81 10.31 3.51 0.65
N ARG A 82 11.49 3.87 0.11
CA ARG A 82 12.78 3.25 0.46
C ARG A 82 12.76 1.72 0.39
N GLY A 83 12.14 1.20 -0.67
CA GLY A 83 11.99 -0.22 -0.95
C GLY A 83 11.00 -0.93 -0.04
N ILE A 84 10.11 -0.21 0.67
CA ILE A 84 9.10 -0.87 1.48
C ILE A 84 7.70 -0.33 1.19
N LYS A 85 6.70 -1.20 1.31
CA LYS A 85 5.30 -0.88 1.05
C LYS A 85 4.65 -0.06 2.17
N SER A 86 5.32 0.16 3.30
CA SER A 86 4.82 1.03 4.37
C SER A 86 5.19 2.49 4.13
N LEU A 87 4.28 3.41 4.43
CA LEU A 87 4.53 4.85 4.33
C LEU A 87 4.95 5.43 5.67
N ASN A 88 5.99 6.25 5.69
CA ASN A 88 6.46 6.98 6.86
C ASN A 88 6.07 8.46 6.87
N LYS A 89 5.22 8.88 5.92
CA LYS A 89 4.61 10.22 5.84
C LYS A 89 3.10 10.06 5.60
N GLU A 90 2.34 11.12 5.88
CA GLU A 90 0.90 11.19 5.59
C GLU A 90 0.60 10.67 4.16
N PRO A 91 -0.42 9.82 3.96
CA PRO A 91 -1.49 9.49 4.91
C PRO A 91 -1.14 8.44 5.99
N TYR A 92 0.12 8.01 6.12
CA TYR A 92 0.56 7.00 7.09
C TYR A 92 -0.10 5.63 6.92
N TYR A 93 -0.70 5.34 5.78
CA TYR A 93 -1.13 4.00 5.42
C TYR A 93 -1.02 3.80 3.91
N ASN A 94 -0.62 2.60 3.50
CA ASN A 94 -0.60 2.23 2.10
C ASN A 94 -1.64 1.16 1.83
N PHE A 95 -2.58 1.46 0.93
CA PHE A 95 -3.51 0.48 0.41
C PHE A 95 -2.98 -0.06 -0.91
N VAL A 96 -2.50 -1.31 -0.89
CA VAL A 96 -2.08 -2.02 -2.09
C VAL A 96 -3.26 -2.80 -2.61
N LYS A 97 -3.69 -2.47 -3.83
CA LYS A 97 -4.88 -3.05 -4.47
C LYS A 97 -4.43 -4.04 -5.52
N TYR A 98 -4.96 -5.25 -5.45
CA TYR A 98 -4.68 -6.34 -6.39
C TYR A 98 -5.88 -6.49 -7.32
N TYR A 99 -5.57 -6.48 -8.61
CA TYR A 99 -6.51 -6.48 -9.71
C TYR A 99 -6.44 -7.80 -10.45
N LYS A 100 -7.62 -8.35 -10.77
CA LYS A 100 -7.77 -9.54 -11.60
C LYS A 100 -8.60 -9.19 -12.83
N LYS A 101 -8.13 -9.63 -13.99
CA LYS A 101 -8.88 -9.52 -15.25
C LYS A 101 -10.08 -10.46 -15.22
N ASN A 102 -11.26 -9.92 -15.43
CA ASN A 102 -12.45 -10.70 -15.71
C ASN A 102 -12.37 -11.24 -17.15
N LYS A 103 -12.52 -12.55 -17.33
CA LYS A 103 -12.38 -13.21 -18.64
C LYS A 103 -13.51 -12.84 -19.61
N GLU A 104 -14.71 -12.59 -19.11
CA GLU A 104 -15.90 -12.32 -19.91
C GLU A 104 -15.93 -10.86 -20.38
N THR A 105 -15.66 -9.93 -19.48
CA THR A 105 -15.76 -8.49 -19.75
C THR A 105 -14.43 -7.85 -20.15
N SER A 106 -13.32 -8.57 -20.00
CA SER A 106 -11.94 -8.05 -20.14
C SER A 106 -11.59 -6.86 -19.24
N THR A 107 -12.44 -6.55 -18.25
CA THR A 107 -12.22 -5.46 -17.29
C THR A 107 -11.46 -5.98 -16.07
N TYR A 108 -10.72 -5.09 -15.39
CA TYR A 108 -10.04 -5.44 -14.14
C TYR A 108 -10.92 -5.10 -12.94
N GLN A 109 -10.96 -6.02 -11.96
CA GLN A 109 -11.67 -5.83 -10.70
C GLN A 109 -10.71 -6.06 -9.52
N VAL A 110 -10.87 -5.29 -8.45
CA VAL A 110 -10.10 -5.50 -7.22
C VAL A 110 -10.61 -6.75 -6.54
N TYR A 111 -9.72 -7.71 -6.29
CA TYR A 111 -10.07 -8.98 -5.62
C TYR A 111 -9.40 -9.14 -4.25
N LYS A 112 -8.36 -8.35 -3.98
CA LYS A 112 -7.58 -8.39 -2.74
C LYS A 112 -7.03 -7.00 -2.42
N ILE A 113 -6.96 -6.67 -1.14
CA ILE A 113 -6.40 -5.42 -0.64
C ILE A 113 -5.46 -5.74 0.52
N ASP A 114 -4.23 -5.21 0.45
CA ASP A 114 -3.34 -5.13 1.59
C ASP A 114 -3.33 -3.71 2.16
N LEU A 115 -3.22 -3.61 3.48
CA LEU A 115 -3.09 -2.38 4.24
C LEU A 115 -1.79 -2.42 5.06
N TYR A 116 -0.84 -1.57 4.69
CA TYR A 116 0.43 -1.39 5.39
C TYR A 116 0.38 -0.14 6.27
N PHE A 117 0.77 -0.29 7.53
CA PHE A 117 0.96 0.82 8.46
C PHE A 117 2.42 1.29 8.47
N PRO A 118 2.72 2.48 9.04
CA PRO A 118 4.08 2.98 9.15
C PRO A 118 4.89 2.07 10.07
N TYR A 119 6.18 1.97 9.79
CA TYR A 119 7.09 1.11 10.55
C TYR A 119 7.21 1.51 12.02
N PHE A 120 7.03 2.78 12.34
CA PHE A 120 7.13 3.27 13.72
C PHE A 120 5.85 3.03 14.55
N PHE A 121 4.73 2.67 13.92
CA PHE A 121 3.50 2.30 14.62
C PHE A 121 3.35 0.78 14.83
N THR A 122 4.03 -0.06 14.06
CA THR A 122 3.76 -1.51 14.05
C THR A 122 5.02 -2.38 13.98
N ASN A 123 4.95 -3.56 14.61
CA ASN A 123 6.00 -4.59 14.63
C ASN A 123 6.17 -5.30 13.26
N ARG A 124 6.35 -4.55 12.15
CA ARG A 124 6.53 -5.10 10.80
C ARG A 124 5.33 -5.93 10.34
N ILE A 125 4.12 -5.40 10.56
CA ILE A 125 2.86 -6.10 10.30
C ILE A 125 2.08 -5.37 9.20
N TYR A 126 1.37 -6.12 8.37
CA TYR A 126 0.36 -5.61 7.47
C TYR A 126 -0.92 -6.46 7.55
N TYR A 127 -2.02 -5.91 7.04
CA TYR A 127 -3.32 -6.56 7.02
C TYR A 127 -3.70 -6.87 5.58
N THR A 128 -4.27 -8.04 5.33
CA THR A 128 -4.63 -8.48 3.98
C THR A 128 -6.02 -9.11 3.96
N THR A 129 -6.69 -9.00 2.81
CA THR A 129 -7.92 -9.75 2.51
C THR A 129 -7.60 -10.91 1.56
N ASP A 130 -8.10 -12.11 1.85
CA ASP A 130 -8.00 -13.23 0.89
C ASP A 130 -8.96 -13.04 -0.30
N SER A 131 -10.10 -12.40 -0.02
CA SER A 131 -11.11 -12.02 -1.00
C SER A 131 -11.73 -10.68 -0.60
N PHE A 132 -11.85 -9.76 -1.56
CA PHE A 132 -12.45 -8.45 -1.37
C PHE A 132 -13.70 -8.31 -2.24
N ASP A 133 -14.78 -7.86 -1.62
CA ASP A 133 -16.02 -7.45 -2.30
C ASP A 133 -16.53 -6.16 -1.63
N CYS A 134 -16.90 -5.19 -2.45
CA CYS A 134 -17.46 -3.90 -2.06
C CYS A 134 -18.83 -3.99 -1.37
N ARG A 135 -19.61 -5.03 -1.70
CA ARG A 135 -20.96 -5.24 -1.18
C ARG A 135 -20.95 -5.92 0.19
N GLU A 136 -19.84 -6.55 0.53
CA GLU A 136 -19.68 -7.21 1.82
C GLU A 136 -19.66 -6.19 2.95
N LYS A 137 -20.48 -6.44 3.98
CA LYS A 137 -20.53 -5.61 5.20
C LYS A 137 -19.52 -6.06 6.23
N LYS A 138 -18.98 -7.28 6.10
CA LYS A 138 -18.05 -7.89 7.05
C LYS A 138 -16.95 -8.60 6.28
N ILE A 139 -15.72 -8.11 6.41
CA ILE A 139 -14.57 -8.63 5.67
C ILE A 139 -13.67 -9.41 6.61
N LYS A 140 -13.22 -10.59 6.17
CA LYS A 140 -12.18 -11.37 6.83
C LYS A 140 -10.82 -10.77 6.49
N ILE A 141 -10.06 -10.42 7.53
CA ILE A 141 -8.71 -9.87 7.43
C ILE A 141 -7.75 -10.78 8.17
N SER A 142 -6.61 -11.03 7.54
CA SER A 142 -5.45 -11.68 8.15
C SER A 142 -4.36 -10.65 8.41
N GLN A 143 -3.72 -10.75 9.56
CA GLN A 143 -2.58 -9.95 9.96
C GLN A 143 -1.31 -10.78 9.73
N LEU A 144 -0.38 -10.27 8.95
CA LEU A 144 0.82 -10.96 8.54
C LEU A 144 2.06 -10.14 8.88
N ASN A 145 3.18 -10.84 9.10
CA ASN A 145 4.49 -10.21 9.11
C ASN A 145 4.91 -9.83 7.68
N ILE A 146 5.43 -8.63 7.47
CA ILE A 146 5.81 -8.09 6.15
C ILE A 146 6.92 -8.92 5.48
N TRP A 147 7.72 -9.65 6.25
CA TRP A 147 8.92 -10.33 5.76
C TRP A 147 8.80 -11.85 5.69
N SER A 148 8.18 -12.48 6.69
CA SER A 148 7.96 -13.93 6.69
C SER A 148 6.65 -14.33 6.02
N GLU A 149 5.74 -13.38 5.78
CA GLU A 149 4.37 -13.62 5.29
C GLU A 149 3.57 -14.61 6.15
N GLN A 150 4.05 -14.91 7.36
CA GLN A 150 3.34 -15.77 8.30
C GLN A 150 2.08 -15.07 8.82
N ILE A 151 0.95 -15.78 8.76
CA ILE A 151 -0.31 -15.33 9.35
C ILE A 151 -0.19 -15.42 10.87
N GLU A 152 -0.21 -14.26 11.53
CA GLU A 152 -0.19 -14.18 12.99
C GLU A 152 -1.59 -14.35 13.58
N ARG A 153 -2.60 -13.80 12.90
CA ARG A 153 -4.01 -13.86 13.33
C ARG A 153 -4.95 -13.56 12.18
N THR A 154 -6.19 -13.97 12.35
CA THR A 154 -7.27 -13.67 11.42
C THR A 154 -8.52 -13.25 12.18
N PHE A 155 -9.20 -12.21 11.71
CA PHE A 155 -10.39 -11.67 12.35
C PHE A 155 -11.29 -10.99 11.31
N TYR A 156 -12.44 -10.51 11.75
CA TYR A 156 -13.37 -9.80 10.89
C TYR A 156 -13.43 -8.32 11.25
N ILE A 157 -13.54 -7.48 10.23
CA ILE A 157 -13.83 -6.06 10.34
C ILE A 157 -15.19 -5.74 9.71
N LYS A 158 -15.74 -4.57 10.03
CA LYS A 158 -16.93 -4.07 9.32
C LYS A 158 -16.50 -3.19 8.16
N GLN A 159 -17.16 -3.35 7.03
CA GLN A 159 -17.04 -2.48 5.87
C GLN A 159 -18.35 -1.72 5.66
N ARG A 160 -18.24 -0.46 5.23
CA ARG A 160 -19.36 0.30 4.67
C ARG A 160 -18.87 1.30 3.63
N ILE A 161 -19.73 1.65 2.68
CA ILE A 161 -19.49 2.76 1.76
C ILE A 161 -20.07 4.03 2.38
N LYS A 162 -19.28 5.11 2.43
CA LYS A 162 -19.70 6.42 2.89
C LYS A 162 -19.18 7.49 1.94
N GLY A 163 -20.08 8.07 1.14
CA GLY A 163 -19.71 9.03 0.09
C GLY A 163 -18.77 8.41 -0.94
N GLU A 164 -17.60 9.02 -1.12
CA GLU A 164 -16.54 8.57 -2.05
C GLU A 164 -15.54 7.57 -1.44
N ASN A 165 -15.78 7.12 -0.20
CA ASN A 165 -14.87 6.24 0.51
C ASN A 165 -15.53 4.91 0.88
N ILE A 166 -14.69 3.88 0.92
CA ILE A 166 -14.92 2.64 1.65
C ILE A 166 -14.31 2.84 3.02
N GLU A 167 -15.08 2.60 4.07
CA GLU A 167 -14.62 2.67 5.46
C GLU A 167 -14.47 1.26 6.01
N TRP A 168 -13.25 0.94 6.47
CA TRP A 168 -12.97 -0.26 7.25
C TRP A 168 -12.92 0.07 8.73
N ILE A 169 -13.75 -0.60 9.52
CA ILE A 169 -13.92 -0.35 10.94
C ILE A 169 -13.35 -1.53 11.73
N PHE A 170 -12.27 -1.26 12.46
CA PHE A 170 -11.58 -2.21 13.31
C PHE A 170 -12.09 -2.09 14.75
N TYR A 171 -12.46 -3.22 15.36
CA TYR A 171 -13.05 -3.26 16.73
C TYR A 171 -12.20 -3.99 17.77
N LYS A 172 -11.28 -4.87 17.33
CA LYS A 172 -10.52 -5.77 18.22
C LYS A 172 -9.11 -5.25 18.46
N TYR A 173 -8.13 -5.86 17.78
CA TYR A 173 -6.69 -5.65 17.98
C TYR A 173 -6.20 -4.27 17.55
N MET A 174 -6.98 -3.63 16.68
CA MET A 174 -6.89 -2.23 16.37
C MET A 174 -8.29 -1.65 16.55
N LYS A 175 -8.38 -0.42 17.06
CA LYS A 175 -9.64 0.33 17.12
C LYS A 175 -9.50 1.56 16.23
N GLY A 176 -10.42 1.73 15.29
CA GLY A 176 -10.39 2.87 14.39
C GLY A 176 -11.21 2.66 13.12
N ILE A 177 -11.34 3.74 12.37
CA ILE A 177 -11.96 3.77 11.06
C ILE A 177 -10.87 4.18 10.07
N ILE A 178 -10.67 3.37 9.04
CA ILE A 178 -9.68 3.64 8.01
C ILE A 178 -10.42 3.81 6.69
N PRO A 179 -10.57 5.06 6.22
CA PRO A 179 -11.19 5.33 4.93
C PRO A 179 -10.18 5.15 3.79
N PHE A 180 -10.66 4.67 2.65
CA PHE A 180 -9.93 4.73 1.39
C PHE A 180 -10.89 4.97 0.23
N SER A 181 -10.40 5.59 -0.84
CA SER A 181 -11.25 5.95 -1.97
C SER A 181 -11.89 4.71 -2.62
N LYS A 182 -13.19 4.80 -2.91
CA LYS A 182 -13.93 3.78 -3.68
C LYS A 182 -13.62 3.81 -5.18
N LYS A 183 -13.02 4.91 -5.67
CA LYS A 183 -12.70 5.10 -7.09
C LYS A 183 -11.78 4.00 -7.59
N ASN A 184 -12.14 3.37 -8.71
CA ASN A 184 -11.41 2.24 -9.30
C ASN A 184 -11.27 1.02 -8.36
N VAL A 185 -12.14 0.91 -7.35
CA VAL A 185 -12.23 -0.24 -6.44
C VAL A 185 -13.64 -0.83 -6.47
N CYS A 186 -14.64 0.02 -6.28
CA CYS A 186 -16.05 -0.33 -6.30
C CYS A 186 -16.76 0.42 -7.41
N ASN A 187 -17.47 -0.32 -8.26
CA ASN A 187 -18.43 0.21 -9.23
C ASN A 187 -19.85 0.13 -8.65
#